data_AF-A0A2V6UYT9-F1
#
_entry.id   AF-A0A2V6UYT9-F1
#
_cell.length_a   1.000
_cell.length_b   1.000
_cell.length_c   1.000
_cell.angle_alpha   90.00
_cell.angle_beta   90.00
_cell.angle_gamma   90.00
#
_symmetry.space_group_name_H-M   'P 1'
#
loop_
_entity.id
_entity.type
_entity.pdbx_description
1 polymer ?
#
loop_
_entity_poly.entity_id
_entity_poly.type
_entity_poly.pdbx_seq_one_letter_code
_entity_poly.pdbx_strand_id
1 'polypeptide(L)'
;KENHGILKNVRIPIRPHFGVLGLAPSEADIVDSIPPHWVGGNIDDWRIGKGATMYYPVAVPGALLSAGDSHAAQGDSELCGTAIECSLTGTFQLILRRKDTLPGTALAGLEYPLLETQDEWVLHGFSYPKYLAELGANAQSDIYAKSSVDLALKDAFRKMRHFLMTTKGLTEDEAISLMSVAVDFGVTQVVDGNWGVHAIIKKALFAGA
;
A
#
# COMPACT_ATOMS: atom_id res chain seq x y z
N LYS A 1 -8.18 -29.18 -21.85
CA LYS A 1 -7.72 -28.92 -23.23
C LYS A 1 -7.11 -27.53 -23.22
N GLU A 2 -5.82 -27.41 -23.56
CA GLU A 2 -5.16 -26.11 -23.59
C GLU A 2 -5.68 -25.26 -24.76
N ASN A 3 -5.79 -23.95 -24.52
CA ASN A 3 -6.23 -22.98 -25.52
C ASN A 3 -5.03 -22.10 -25.91
N HIS A 4 -4.40 -22.40 -27.03
CA HIS A 4 -3.29 -21.61 -27.56
C HIS A 4 -3.81 -20.47 -28.45
N GLY A 5 -3.11 -19.33 -28.50
CA GLY A 5 -3.51 -18.18 -29.32
C GLY A 5 -4.54 -17.25 -28.67
N ILE A 6 -4.71 -17.34 -27.34
CA ILE A 6 -5.49 -16.38 -26.56
C ILE A 6 -4.92 -14.96 -26.67
N LEU A 7 -5.78 -13.95 -26.53
CA LEU A 7 -5.41 -12.52 -26.54
C LEU A 7 -4.67 -12.07 -27.82
N LYS A 8 -4.92 -12.71 -28.97
CA LYS A 8 -4.31 -12.32 -30.25
C LYS A 8 -4.59 -10.84 -30.55
N ASN A 9 -3.53 -10.09 -30.88
CA ASN A 9 -3.53 -8.65 -31.17
C ASN A 9 -3.87 -7.72 -29.98
N VAL A 10 -3.97 -8.24 -28.76
CA VAL A 10 -4.08 -7.40 -27.56
C VAL A 10 -2.69 -6.96 -27.12
N ARG A 11 -2.52 -5.67 -26.81
CA ARG A 11 -1.28 -5.11 -26.29
C ARG A 11 -1.50 -4.65 -24.85
N ILE A 12 -0.89 -5.34 -23.90
CA ILE A 12 -0.99 -5.02 -22.48
C ILE A 12 0.13 -4.03 -22.13
N PRO A 13 -0.19 -2.84 -21.58
CA PRO A 13 0.83 -1.92 -21.09
C PRO A 13 1.62 -2.55 -19.94
N ILE A 14 2.96 -2.50 -20.01
CA ILE A 14 3.81 -2.92 -18.90
C ILE A 14 3.79 -1.87 -17.78
N ARG A 15 3.75 -2.35 -16.55
CA ARG A 15 3.82 -1.56 -15.31
C ARG A 15 4.71 -2.33 -14.32
N PRO A 16 6.05 -2.36 -14.51
CA PRO A 16 6.91 -3.18 -13.67
C PRO A 16 6.93 -2.69 -12.22
N HIS A 17 6.61 -3.58 -11.27
CA HIS A 17 6.55 -3.28 -9.85
C HIS A 17 6.88 -4.51 -8.98
N PHE A 18 7.05 -4.28 -7.68
CA PHE A 18 7.16 -5.34 -6.67
C PHE A 18 5.84 -5.39 -5.89
N GLY A 19 5.12 -6.51 -5.98
CA GLY A 19 3.91 -6.80 -5.21
C GLY A 19 4.23 -6.89 -3.71
N VAL A 20 5.27 -7.67 -3.38
CA VAL A 20 5.87 -7.74 -2.04
C VAL A 20 7.04 -6.77 -1.89
N LEU A 21 6.84 -5.73 -1.07
CA LEU A 21 7.93 -4.88 -0.56
C LEU A 21 7.58 -4.38 0.85
N GLY A 22 8.40 -4.71 1.85
CA GLY A 22 8.10 -4.36 3.22
C GLY A 22 9.15 -4.78 4.24
N LEU A 23 8.86 -4.47 5.50
CA LEU A 23 9.72 -4.75 6.67
C LEU A 23 9.18 -5.94 7.47
N ALA A 24 10.01 -6.54 8.33
CA ALA A 24 9.52 -7.57 9.23
C ALA A 24 8.60 -6.95 10.31
N PRO A 25 7.40 -7.50 10.54
CA PRO A 25 6.53 -7.08 11.62
C PRO A 25 7.05 -7.56 12.98
N SER A 26 6.49 -7.02 14.06
CA SER A 26 6.87 -7.33 15.45
C SER A 26 5.94 -8.36 16.11
N GLU A 27 4.79 -8.61 15.51
CA GLU A 27 3.66 -9.30 16.13
C GLU A 27 3.82 -10.83 16.14
N ALA A 28 4.61 -11.39 15.22
CA ALA A 28 4.88 -12.82 15.13
C ALA A 28 6.22 -13.09 14.45
N ASP A 29 6.84 -14.23 14.80
CA ASP A 29 8.16 -14.65 14.29
C ASP A 29 8.11 -15.17 12.84
N ILE A 30 7.02 -15.87 12.50
CA ILE A 30 6.75 -16.36 11.15
C ILE A 30 5.39 -15.79 10.71
N VAL A 31 5.41 -15.08 9.58
CA VAL A 31 4.24 -14.39 9.04
C VAL A 31 4.07 -14.79 7.58
N ASP A 32 2.85 -15.22 7.23
CA ASP A 32 2.41 -15.47 5.86
C ASP A 32 2.67 -14.23 4.99
N SER A 33 3.33 -14.42 3.85
CA SER A 33 3.67 -13.32 2.96
C SER A 33 2.48 -12.79 2.17
N ILE A 34 1.38 -13.56 2.07
CA ILE A 34 0.23 -13.19 1.24
C ILE A 34 -0.46 -11.93 1.79
N PRO A 35 -0.92 -11.84 3.06
CA PRO A 35 -1.67 -10.65 3.47
C PRO A 35 -0.77 -9.42 3.65
N PRO A 36 -1.08 -8.25 3.06
CA PRO A 36 -0.35 -7.02 3.37
C PRO A 36 -0.51 -6.59 4.82
N HIS A 37 0.48 -5.84 5.29
CA HIS A 37 0.63 -5.41 6.68
C HIS A 37 0.89 -3.89 6.77
N TRP A 38 0.77 -3.32 7.98
CA TRP A 38 1.10 -1.91 8.22
C TRP A 38 2.58 -1.57 7.97
N VAL A 39 3.44 -2.59 7.85
CA VAL A 39 4.88 -2.45 7.54
C VAL A 39 5.21 -2.77 6.08
N GLY A 40 4.21 -2.95 5.22
CA GLY A 40 4.37 -3.33 3.81
C GLY A 40 3.90 -4.76 3.55
N GLY A 41 4.64 -5.52 2.75
CA GLY A 41 4.25 -6.88 2.37
C GLY A 41 3.61 -6.90 0.98
N ASN A 42 2.69 -7.83 0.73
CA ASN A 42 2.01 -8.00 -0.56
C ASN A 42 0.93 -6.93 -0.79
N ILE A 43 1.34 -5.72 -1.15
CA ILE A 43 0.40 -4.60 -1.34
C ILE A 43 -0.29 -4.72 -2.70
N ASP A 44 0.43 -5.19 -3.70
CA ASP A 44 -0.02 -5.32 -5.09
C ASP A 44 -0.58 -4.03 -5.67
N ASP A 45 0.11 -2.92 -5.38
CA ASP A 45 -0.10 -1.67 -6.09
C ASP A 45 0.90 -1.58 -7.26
N TRP A 46 0.37 -1.56 -8.49
CA TRP A 46 1.17 -1.45 -9.71
C TRP A 46 2.06 -0.19 -9.75
N ARG A 47 1.78 0.79 -8.88
CA ARG A 47 2.54 2.04 -8.73
C ARG A 47 3.84 1.85 -7.95
N ILE A 48 4.06 0.73 -7.24
CA ILE A 48 5.30 0.42 -6.48
C ILE A 48 6.43 -0.02 -7.41
N GLY A 49 6.78 0.88 -8.34
CA GLY A 49 7.75 0.64 -9.39
C GLY A 49 8.82 1.73 -9.47
N LYS A 50 9.51 1.79 -10.62
CA LYS A 50 10.55 2.78 -10.87
C LYS A 50 10.01 4.21 -10.70
N GLY A 51 10.68 5.00 -9.86
CA GLY A 51 10.33 6.39 -9.59
C GLY A 51 9.43 6.60 -8.37
N ALA A 52 8.89 5.53 -7.79
CA ALA A 52 8.22 5.57 -6.50
C ALA A 52 9.22 5.55 -5.34
N THR A 53 8.86 6.21 -4.25
CA THR A 53 9.52 6.10 -2.94
C THR A 53 8.51 5.55 -1.95
N MET A 54 8.86 4.45 -1.29
CA MET A 54 8.05 3.85 -0.23
C MET A 54 8.56 4.22 1.14
N TYR A 55 7.63 4.49 2.05
CA TYR A 55 7.90 4.72 3.46
C TYR A 55 7.18 3.67 4.29
N TYR A 56 7.95 2.97 5.13
CA TYR A 56 7.45 1.92 6.00
C TYR A 56 7.79 2.23 7.46
N PRO A 57 6.85 2.05 8.39
CA PRO A 57 7.15 2.08 9.81
C PRO A 57 8.08 0.92 10.23
N VAL A 58 9.14 1.22 10.98
CA VAL A 58 10.07 0.20 11.49
C VAL A 58 9.50 -0.43 12.77
N ALA A 59 9.22 -1.73 12.73
CA ALA A 59 8.67 -2.49 13.87
C ALA A 59 9.74 -3.24 14.70
N VAL A 60 10.85 -3.64 14.07
CA VAL A 60 11.91 -4.43 14.71
C VAL A 60 13.31 -3.84 14.45
N PRO A 61 14.31 -4.09 15.32
CA PRO A 61 15.68 -3.65 15.10
C PRO A 61 16.23 -4.12 13.75
N GLY A 62 16.86 -3.22 13.01
CA GLY A 62 17.41 -3.49 11.69
C GLY A 62 16.40 -3.43 10.55
N ALA A 63 15.11 -3.21 10.84
CA ALA A 63 13.99 -3.12 9.89
C ALA A 63 13.70 -4.41 9.10
N LEU A 64 14.74 -5.13 8.64
CA LEU A 64 14.65 -6.41 7.93
C LEU A 64 13.82 -6.29 6.63
N LEU A 65 14.23 -5.35 5.77
CA LEU A 65 13.60 -5.13 4.47
C LEU A 65 13.75 -6.35 3.55
N SER A 66 12.63 -6.76 2.93
CA SER A 66 12.58 -7.77 1.87
C SER A 66 11.77 -7.25 0.67
N ALA A 67 12.10 -7.75 -0.52
CA ALA A 67 11.41 -7.46 -1.77
C ALA A 67 11.25 -8.76 -2.58
N GLY A 68 10.08 -8.96 -3.19
CA GLY A 68 9.73 -10.16 -3.94
C GLY A 68 8.52 -9.91 -4.83
N ASP A 69 7.90 -11.00 -5.29
CA ASP A 69 6.65 -11.01 -6.06
C ASP A 69 6.62 -9.95 -7.15
N SER A 70 7.55 -10.08 -8.10
CA SER A 70 7.77 -9.03 -9.08
C SER A 70 6.84 -9.23 -10.28
N HIS A 71 6.21 -8.13 -10.70
CA HIS A 71 5.14 -8.15 -11.69
C HIS A 71 5.52 -7.32 -12.91
N ALA A 72 5.31 -7.84 -14.12
CA ALA A 72 5.50 -7.07 -15.35
C ALA A 72 4.34 -6.09 -15.60
N ALA A 73 3.12 -6.46 -15.20
CA ALA A 73 1.93 -5.61 -15.26
C ALA A 73 0.82 -6.16 -14.35
N GLN A 74 -0.01 -5.27 -13.83
CA GLN A 74 -1.21 -5.60 -13.07
C GLN A 74 -2.27 -4.49 -13.28
N GLY A 75 -3.53 -4.86 -13.11
CA GLY A 75 -4.63 -3.90 -12.96
C GLY A 75 -4.98 -3.69 -11.48
N ASP A 76 -5.49 -2.52 -11.16
CA ASP A 76 -6.14 -2.26 -9.87
C ASP A 76 -7.26 -3.31 -9.64
N SER A 77 -7.14 -4.10 -8.57
CA SER A 77 -7.92 -5.28 -8.12
C SER A 77 -7.20 -6.63 -8.16
N GLU A 78 -6.21 -6.82 -9.04
CA GLU A 78 -5.57 -8.13 -9.26
C GLU A 78 -6.57 -9.29 -9.44
N LEU A 79 -7.65 -9.02 -10.17
CA LEU A 79 -8.91 -9.77 -10.10
C LEU A 79 -8.83 -11.31 -10.17
N CYS A 80 -7.89 -11.87 -10.93
CA CYS A 80 -7.75 -13.32 -11.07
C CYS A 80 -6.83 -14.00 -10.04
N GLY A 81 -6.32 -13.25 -9.07
CA GLY A 81 -5.45 -13.75 -7.99
C GLY A 81 -3.96 -13.61 -8.23
N THR A 82 -3.54 -13.12 -9.40
CA THR A 82 -2.13 -12.91 -9.77
C THR A 82 -2.03 -11.79 -10.80
N ALA A 83 -0.84 -11.20 -10.88
CA ALA A 83 -0.46 -10.28 -11.92
C ALA A 83 0.12 -11.02 -13.14
N ILE A 84 0.80 -10.29 -14.03
CA ILE A 84 1.76 -10.92 -14.94
C ILE A 84 3.04 -11.18 -14.16
N GLU A 85 3.11 -12.34 -13.52
CA GLU A 85 4.27 -12.79 -12.74
C GLU A 85 5.55 -12.84 -13.58
N CYS A 86 6.56 -12.06 -13.18
CA CYS A 86 7.76 -11.90 -13.99
C CYS A 86 8.96 -11.47 -13.14
N SER A 87 10.06 -12.22 -13.18
CA SER A 87 11.28 -11.86 -12.46
C SER A 87 11.81 -10.47 -12.85
N LEU A 88 11.99 -9.60 -11.86
CA LEU A 88 12.61 -8.29 -12.01
C LEU A 88 13.88 -8.15 -11.15
N THR A 89 14.71 -7.17 -11.48
CA THR A 89 15.81 -6.71 -10.63
C THR A 89 15.64 -5.22 -10.35
N GLY A 90 15.55 -4.87 -9.08
CA GLY A 90 15.41 -3.50 -8.60
C GLY A 90 16.72 -2.96 -8.04
N THR A 91 16.95 -1.66 -8.15
CA THR A 91 17.99 -0.95 -7.41
C THR A 91 17.31 0.03 -6.46
N PHE A 92 17.61 -0.09 -5.16
CA PHE A 92 16.96 0.69 -4.10
C PHE A 92 17.98 1.54 -3.35
N GLN A 93 17.56 2.71 -2.88
CA GLN A 93 18.28 3.49 -1.88
C GLN A 93 17.51 3.42 -0.56
N LEU A 94 18.20 3.08 0.53
CA LEU A 94 17.59 2.97 1.85
C LEU A 94 17.98 4.19 2.70
N ILE A 95 16.99 4.92 3.20
CA ILE A 95 17.19 6.12 4.02
C ILE A 95 16.39 5.96 5.31
N LEU A 96 17.10 5.88 6.44
CA LEU A 96 16.47 5.85 7.75
C LEU A 96 15.99 7.26 8.14
N ARG A 97 14.72 7.39 8.51
CA ARG A 97 14.13 8.60 9.10
C ARG A 97 13.88 8.34 10.58
N ARG A 98 14.57 9.07 11.46
CA ARG A 98 14.43 8.86 12.91
C ARG A 98 13.11 9.45 13.40
N LYS A 99 12.49 8.80 14.38
CA LYS A 99 11.16 9.16 14.91
C LYS A 99 11.05 10.63 15.34
N ASP A 100 12.11 11.16 15.96
CA ASP A 100 12.22 12.56 16.42
C ASP A 100 12.30 13.57 15.26
N THR A 101 12.63 13.13 14.04
CA THR A 101 12.70 13.97 12.83
C THR A 101 11.41 13.97 12.00
N LEU A 102 10.43 13.14 12.36
CA LEU A 102 9.18 13.01 11.60
C LEU A 102 8.18 14.17 11.81
N PRO A 103 8.04 14.79 13.00
CA PRO A 103 7.12 15.90 13.19
C PRO A 103 7.37 17.05 12.21
N GLY A 104 6.30 17.61 11.65
CA GLY A 104 6.37 18.68 10.64
C GLY A 104 6.71 18.22 9.22
N THR A 105 6.82 16.90 8.98
CA THR A 105 7.05 16.33 7.64
C THR A 105 5.81 15.58 7.14
N ALA A 106 5.83 15.14 5.87
CA ALA A 106 4.82 14.24 5.32
C ALA A 106 4.76 12.86 6.00
N LEU A 107 5.74 12.53 6.86
CA LEU A 107 5.86 11.27 7.58
C LEU A 107 5.43 11.39 9.05
N ALA A 108 4.94 12.56 9.48
CA ALA A 108 4.49 12.78 10.84
C ALA A 108 3.35 11.81 11.20
N GLY A 109 3.57 10.99 12.25
CA GLY A 109 2.59 10.00 12.69
C GLY A 109 2.39 8.81 11.73
N LEU A 110 3.33 8.55 10.82
CA LEU A 110 3.18 7.44 9.86
C LEU A 110 3.13 6.07 10.56
N GLU A 111 2.01 5.35 10.37
CA GLU A 111 1.79 4.00 10.91
C GLU A 111 1.36 2.98 9.84
N TYR A 112 1.58 3.29 8.56
CA TYR A 112 1.17 2.45 7.42
C TYR A 112 2.10 2.67 6.22
N PRO A 113 2.02 1.83 5.16
CA PRO A 113 2.81 2.05 3.94
C PRO A 113 2.32 3.29 3.18
N LEU A 114 3.23 4.23 2.95
CA LEU A 114 2.97 5.43 2.16
C LEU A 114 3.86 5.40 0.92
N LEU A 115 3.25 5.62 -0.24
CA LEU A 115 3.95 5.79 -1.51
C LEU A 115 3.99 7.27 -1.88
N GLU A 116 5.14 7.70 -2.38
CA GLU A 116 5.37 9.02 -2.95
C GLU A 116 5.90 8.90 -4.38
N THR A 117 5.27 9.61 -5.31
CA THR A 117 5.86 9.87 -6.64
C THR A 117 6.29 11.33 -6.73
N GLN A 118 6.73 11.77 -7.90
CA GLN A 118 7.00 13.19 -8.13
C GLN A 118 5.78 14.06 -7.79
N ASP A 119 4.58 13.63 -8.20
CA ASP A 119 3.38 14.48 -8.22
C ASP A 119 2.26 14.00 -7.28
N GLU A 120 2.39 12.83 -6.67
CA GLU A 120 1.32 12.19 -5.89
C GLU A 120 1.83 11.65 -4.55
N TRP A 121 0.90 11.59 -3.60
CA TRP A 121 0.94 10.68 -2.46
C TRP A 121 -0.12 9.60 -2.65
N VAL A 122 0.23 8.35 -2.37
CA VAL A 122 -0.69 7.21 -2.41
C VAL A 122 -0.64 6.49 -1.07
N LEU A 123 -1.80 6.42 -0.42
CA LEU A 123 -1.96 5.82 0.90
C LEU A 123 -2.69 4.49 0.76
N HIS A 124 -2.27 3.48 1.50
CA HIS A 124 -2.83 2.13 1.41
C HIS A 124 -3.68 1.83 2.63
N GLY A 125 -5.00 1.72 2.44
CA GLY A 125 -5.94 1.15 3.40
C GLY A 125 -6.11 -0.35 3.20
N PHE A 126 -6.32 -1.08 4.28
CA PHE A 126 -6.53 -2.52 4.27
C PHE A 126 -7.78 -2.90 5.06
N SER A 127 -8.32 -4.10 4.82
CA SER A 127 -9.46 -4.63 5.59
C SER A 127 -9.21 -4.52 7.10
N TYR A 128 -7.97 -4.80 7.54
CA TYR A 128 -7.48 -4.52 8.88
C TYR A 128 -6.11 -3.82 8.80
N PRO A 129 -5.96 -2.58 9.31
CA PRO A 129 -4.69 -1.86 9.26
C PRO A 129 -3.53 -2.64 9.88
N LYS A 130 -3.73 -3.30 11.02
CA LYS A 130 -2.75 -4.14 11.71
C LYS A 130 -3.34 -5.53 11.99
N TYR A 131 -3.65 -6.29 10.94
CA TYR A 131 -4.42 -7.54 11.04
C TYR A 131 -3.87 -8.54 12.07
N LEU A 132 -2.54 -8.68 12.21
CA LEU A 132 -1.93 -9.55 13.22
C LEU A 132 -2.30 -9.16 14.65
N ALA A 133 -2.30 -7.86 14.95
CA ALA A 133 -2.68 -7.34 16.25
C ALA A 133 -4.20 -7.34 16.46
N GLU A 134 -4.96 -6.96 15.42
CA GLU A 134 -6.42 -6.77 15.51
C GLU A 134 -7.22 -8.07 15.53
N LEU A 135 -6.73 -9.12 14.87
CA LEU A 135 -7.37 -10.44 14.83
C LEU A 135 -6.77 -11.43 15.84
N GLY A 136 -5.65 -11.08 16.48
CA GLY A 136 -5.05 -11.85 17.56
C GLY A 136 -4.41 -13.16 17.11
N ALA A 137 -4.43 -14.18 17.97
CA ALA A 137 -3.62 -15.40 17.80
C ALA A 137 -3.88 -16.17 16.49
N ASN A 138 -5.10 -16.10 15.94
CA ASN A 138 -5.50 -16.79 14.71
C ASN A 138 -5.50 -15.87 13.48
N ALA A 139 -4.91 -14.67 13.59
CA ALA A 139 -4.97 -13.64 12.55
C ALA A 139 -4.61 -14.14 11.15
N GLN A 140 -3.56 -14.96 11.05
CA GLN A 140 -3.05 -15.48 9.77
C GLN A 140 -4.03 -16.45 9.08
N SER A 141 -4.96 -17.07 9.82
CA SER A 141 -6.03 -17.88 9.24
C SER A 141 -7.32 -17.09 9.08
N ASP A 142 -7.68 -16.30 10.09
CA ASP A 142 -8.95 -15.59 10.16
C ASP A 142 -9.07 -14.48 9.11
N ILE A 143 -7.94 -13.89 8.69
CA ILE A 143 -7.92 -12.80 7.72
C ILE A 143 -8.60 -13.17 6.39
N TYR A 144 -8.42 -14.42 5.94
CA TYR A 144 -9.00 -14.93 4.69
C TYR A 144 -10.53 -15.08 4.72
N ALA A 145 -11.13 -15.13 5.91
CA ALA A 145 -12.59 -15.17 6.10
C ALA A 145 -13.18 -13.79 6.42
N LYS A 146 -12.35 -12.74 6.54
CA LYS A 146 -12.72 -11.41 7.05
C LYS A 146 -12.41 -10.28 6.07
N SER A 147 -12.00 -10.60 4.85
CA SER A 147 -11.70 -9.65 3.78
C SER A 147 -12.89 -8.75 3.46
N SER A 148 -12.66 -7.45 3.28
CA SER A 148 -13.72 -6.49 2.97
C SER A 148 -13.19 -5.20 2.34
N VAL A 149 -13.66 -4.88 1.14
CA VAL A 149 -13.40 -3.59 0.48
C VAL A 149 -14.00 -2.44 1.30
N ASP A 150 -15.15 -2.66 1.96
CA ASP A 150 -15.78 -1.64 2.80
C ASP A 150 -14.92 -1.28 4.01
N LEU A 151 -14.29 -2.29 4.64
CA LEU A 151 -13.35 -2.06 5.74
C LEU A 151 -12.07 -1.39 5.23
N ALA A 152 -11.55 -1.84 4.09
CA ALA A 152 -10.38 -1.23 3.46
C ALA A 152 -10.59 0.24 3.09
N LEU A 153 -11.78 0.60 2.58
CA LEU A 153 -12.14 1.99 2.29
C LEU A 153 -12.26 2.81 3.58
N LYS A 154 -12.84 2.25 4.66
CA LYS A 154 -12.87 2.92 5.97
C LYS A 154 -11.46 3.16 6.52
N ASP A 155 -10.54 2.23 6.32
CA ASP A 155 -9.14 2.40 6.72
C ASP A 155 -8.43 3.45 5.85
N ALA A 156 -8.58 3.39 4.53
CA ALA A 156 -8.05 4.40 3.60
C ALA A 156 -8.56 5.81 3.94
N PHE A 157 -9.85 5.95 4.29
CA PHE A 157 -10.44 7.19 4.80
C PHE A 157 -9.71 7.69 6.05
N ARG A 158 -9.54 6.84 7.07
CA ARG A 158 -8.86 7.22 8.32
C ARG A 158 -7.43 7.66 8.07
N LYS A 159 -6.71 6.95 7.18
CA LYS A 159 -5.32 7.23 6.81
C LYS A 159 -5.18 8.55 6.05
N MET A 160 -6.06 8.80 5.07
CA MET A 160 -6.10 10.08 4.34
C MET A 160 -6.47 11.24 5.26
N ARG A 161 -7.47 11.05 6.12
CA ARG A 161 -7.83 12.05 7.14
C ARG A 161 -6.64 12.38 8.04
N HIS A 162 -5.98 11.35 8.58
CA HIS A 162 -4.77 11.51 9.38
C HIS A 162 -3.68 12.28 8.63
N PHE A 163 -3.40 11.91 7.37
CA PHE A 163 -2.38 12.56 6.56
C PHE A 163 -2.69 14.04 6.32
N LEU A 164 -3.92 14.37 5.95
CA LEU A 164 -4.35 15.74 5.71
C LEU A 164 -4.29 16.59 6.99
N MET A 165 -4.82 16.08 8.09
CA MET A 165 -4.83 16.82 9.35
C MET A 165 -3.43 17.01 9.92
N THR A 166 -2.64 15.94 9.95
CA THR A 166 -1.34 15.93 10.64
C THR A 166 -0.24 16.58 9.80
N THR A 167 -0.27 16.42 8.48
CA THR A 167 0.84 16.85 7.60
C THR A 167 0.50 18.08 6.75
N LYS A 168 -0.79 18.40 6.58
CA LYS A 168 -1.26 19.57 5.81
C LYS A 168 -1.98 20.60 6.68
N GLY A 169 -2.11 20.35 7.98
CA GLY A 169 -2.68 21.31 8.94
C GLY A 169 -4.17 21.56 8.76
N LEU A 170 -4.88 20.66 8.07
CA LEU A 170 -6.32 20.79 7.88
C LEU A 170 -7.09 20.37 9.14
N THR A 171 -8.23 21.00 9.37
CA THR A 171 -9.24 20.51 10.31
C THR A 171 -9.91 19.23 9.78
N GLU A 172 -10.67 18.54 10.63
CA GLU A 172 -11.40 17.34 10.21
C GLU A 172 -12.43 17.64 9.11
N ASP A 173 -13.18 18.73 9.24
CA ASP A 173 -14.18 19.14 8.25
C ASP A 173 -13.53 19.51 6.90
N GLU A 174 -12.41 20.23 6.91
CA GLU A 174 -11.64 20.54 5.70
C GLU A 174 -11.07 19.28 5.06
N ALA A 175 -10.53 18.35 5.84
CA ALA A 175 -10.00 17.09 5.34
C ALA A 175 -11.08 16.24 4.68
N ILE A 176 -12.26 16.10 5.31
CA ILE A 176 -13.40 15.38 4.77
C ILE A 176 -13.90 16.04 3.49
N SER A 177 -14.05 17.35 3.48
CA SER A 177 -14.47 18.11 2.31
C SER A 177 -13.51 17.91 1.14
N LEU A 178 -12.20 18.10 1.37
CA LEU A 178 -11.17 17.95 0.34
C LEU A 178 -11.13 16.53 -0.22
N MET A 179 -11.09 15.51 0.63
CA MET A 179 -11.00 14.13 0.15
C MET A 179 -12.25 13.65 -0.60
N SER A 180 -13.40 14.29 -0.35
CA SER A 180 -14.64 13.96 -1.07
C SER A 180 -14.67 14.51 -2.50
N VAL A 181 -13.84 15.52 -2.81
CA VAL A 181 -13.90 16.22 -4.11
C VAL A 181 -12.58 16.20 -4.90
N ALA A 182 -11.47 15.82 -4.27
CA ALA A 182 -10.14 15.89 -4.87
C ALA A 182 -9.19 14.74 -4.50
N VAL A 183 -9.69 13.68 -3.86
CA VAL A 183 -8.94 12.43 -3.61
C VAL A 183 -9.65 11.29 -4.31
N ASP A 184 -8.89 10.51 -5.07
CA ASP A 184 -9.41 9.33 -5.76
C ASP A 184 -9.12 8.08 -4.92
N PHE A 185 -10.16 7.30 -4.62
CA PHE A 185 -10.05 6.00 -3.96
C PHE A 185 -10.22 4.89 -4.98
N GLY A 186 -9.28 3.94 -4.99
CA GLY A 186 -9.29 2.79 -5.91
C GLY A 186 -9.00 1.49 -5.18
N VAL A 187 -9.48 0.38 -5.74
CA VAL A 187 -9.18 -0.97 -5.20
C VAL A 187 -7.77 -1.35 -5.61
N THR A 188 -6.92 -1.68 -4.64
CA THR A 188 -5.55 -2.13 -4.91
C THR A 188 -5.55 -3.60 -5.33
N GLN A 189 -6.06 -4.46 -4.45
CA GLN A 189 -6.25 -5.89 -4.68
C GLN A 189 -7.44 -6.42 -3.87
N VAL A 190 -7.99 -7.55 -4.30
CA VAL A 190 -9.06 -8.30 -3.60
C VAL A 190 -8.77 -9.80 -3.51
N VAL A 191 -7.49 -10.17 -3.35
CA VAL A 191 -7.06 -11.58 -3.47
C VAL A 191 -6.16 -12.06 -2.34
N ASP A 192 -5.62 -11.15 -1.51
CA ASP A 192 -4.58 -11.49 -0.52
C ASP A 192 -5.08 -11.68 0.92
N GLY A 193 -6.37 -11.97 1.10
CA GLY A 193 -6.99 -12.02 2.43
C GLY A 193 -7.18 -10.64 3.07
N ASN A 194 -6.11 -9.86 3.28
CA ASN A 194 -6.22 -8.47 3.76
C ASN A 194 -6.39 -7.51 2.59
N TRP A 195 -7.59 -7.43 2.01
CA TRP A 195 -7.85 -6.64 0.79
C TRP A 195 -7.51 -5.16 0.95
N GLY A 196 -7.10 -4.54 -0.16
CA GLY A 196 -6.54 -3.19 -0.20
C GLY A 196 -7.38 -2.17 -0.97
N VAL A 197 -7.41 -0.93 -0.45
CA VAL A 197 -7.91 0.27 -1.14
C VAL A 197 -6.84 1.35 -1.04
N HIS A 198 -6.44 1.93 -2.17
CA HIS A 198 -5.51 3.06 -2.19
C HIS A 198 -6.26 4.39 -2.30
N ALA A 199 -5.69 5.44 -1.69
CA ALA A 199 -6.17 6.83 -1.79
C ALA A 199 -5.08 7.71 -2.41
N ILE A 200 -5.38 8.36 -3.53
CA ILE A 200 -4.42 9.16 -4.31
C ILE A 200 -4.73 10.64 -4.14
N ILE A 201 -3.71 11.42 -3.77
CA ILE A 201 -3.81 12.87 -3.71
C ILE A 201 -2.65 13.55 -4.46
N LYS A 202 -3.00 14.52 -5.30
CA LYS A 202 -2.03 15.31 -6.08
C LYS A 202 -1.32 16.33 -5.20
N LYS A 203 0.01 16.36 -5.24
CA LYS A 203 0.82 17.36 -4.51
C LYS A 203 0.52 18.79 -4.93
N ALA A 204 0.16 18.99 -6.20
CA ALA A 204 -0.18 20.30 -6.76
C ALA A 204 -1.35 20.99 -6.05
N LEU A 205 -2.23 20.24 -5.36
CA LEU A 205 -3.31 20.81 -4.56
C LEU A 205 -2.80 21.66 -3.39
N PHE A 206 -1.54 21.48 -2.99
CA PHE A 206 -0.90 22.22 -1.89
C PHE A 206 0.20 23.17 -2.38
N ALA A 207 0.42 23.26 -3.70
CA ALA A 207 1.41 24.16 -4.30
C ALA A 207 0.85 25.59 -4.32
N GLY A 208 0.97 26.29 -3.19
CA GLY A 208 0.41 27.62 -2.97
C GLY A 208 0.30 28.03 -1.51
N ALA A 209 0.52 27.09 -0.58
CA ALA A 209 0.72 27.35 0.84
C ALA A 209 2.22 27.53 1.18
#